data_AF-A0A7W0LPL6-F1
#
_entry.id   AF-A0A7W0LPL6-F1
#
_cell.length_a   1.000
_cell.length_b   1.000
_cell.length_c   1.000
_cell.angle_alpha   90.00
_cell.angle_beta   90.00
_cell.angle_gamma   90.00
#
_symmetry.space_group_name_H-M   'P 1'
#
loop_
_entity.id
_entity.type
_entity.pdbx_description
1 polymer ?
#
loop_
_entity_poly.entity_id
_entity_poly.type
_entity_poly.pdbx_seq_one_letter_code
_entity_poly.pdbx_strand_id
1 'polypeptide(L)'
;MKGGVAFRAFFVLYVGGLALWLVMGLAPSVVHEIPSLHDDLHARAGDALRAGAEVVVPFETDEWSRQDLIIRDGDDSPVFAGRTVEAGGAFRYRFTAPPPGSYDLTSSGDPELRGEIRFTADGPDRLRLRASGANVETVDGGRWVHVAQRLSGASHRVDPPGRVILETLFSVMNLGLGVLIVVRKPGDRAARLLALGMIGTAATFNHQSHSVLTWNLVGDLWALHELFHLGSGLAYMYAVVVFPDGRLVPAPRSGSSPLGVRLLYGVLTVVVAGTVLGGTFASHPGQGLFTVLFGVLIPVVGVAAQTWRLRRAPTAEARQQSQL
;
A
#
# COMPACT_ATOMS: atom_id res chain seq x y z
N MET A 1 2.55 -34.47 7.24
CA MET A 1 1.57 -33.90 8.20
C MET A 1 1.95 -32.51 8.72
N LYS A 2 3.17 -32.27 9.25
CA LYS A 2 3.55 -30.95 9.83
C LYS A 2 3.42 -29.74 8.89
N GLY A 3 3.77 -29.88 7.62
CA GLY A 3 3.68 -28.78 6.63
C GLY A 3 2.26 -28.35 6.24
N GLY A 4 1.23 -29.15 6.55
CA GLY A 4 -0.16 -28.78 6.28
C GLY A 4 -0.72 -27.79 7.32
N VAL A 5 -0.38 -28.01 8.60
CA VAL A 5 -0.83 -27.15 9.70
C VAL A 5 -0.14 -25.79 9.64
N ALA A 6 1.18 -25.77 9.45
CA ALA A 6 1.94 -24.53 9.32
C ALA A 6 1.44 -23.66 8.16
N PHE A 7 1.18 -24.27 6.99
CA PHE A 7 0.62 -23.55 5.85
C PHE A 7 -0.77 -22.98 6.15
N ARG A 8 -1.67 -23.75 6.80
CA ARG A 8 -3.01 -23.25 7.15
C ARG A 8 -2.96 -22.09 8.12
N ALA A 9 -2.12 -22.16 9.16
CA ALA A 9 -1.94 -21.07 10.11
C ALA A 9 -1.43 -19.80 9.41
N PHE A 10 -0.37 -19.93 8.59
CA PHE A 10 0.12 -18.84 7.76
C PHE A 10 -0.98 -18.29 6.85
N PHE A 11 -1.72 -19.15 6.15
CA PHE A 11 -2.74 -18.75 5.19
C PHE A 11 -3.90 -18.00 5.85
N VAL A 12 -4.35 -18.43 7.03
CA VAL A 12 -5.40 -17.73 7.79
C VAL A 12 -4.92 -16.34 8.22
N LEU A 13 -3.69 -16.22 8.73
CA LEU A 13 -3.12 -14.91 9.09
C LEU A 13 -2.96 -14.01 7.86
N TYR A 14 -2.50 -14.57 6.75
CA TYR A 14 -2.32 -13.86 5.48
C TYR A 14 -3.65 -13.31 4.94
N VAL A 15 -4.69 -14.16 4.89
CA VAL A 15 -6.04 -13.77 4.46
C VAL A 15 -6.68 -12.78 5.44
N GLY A 16 -6.56 -13.01 6.75
CA GLY A 16 -7.12 -12.13 7.77
C GLY A 16 -6.48 -10.74 7.75
N GLY A 17 -5.15 -10.68 7.64
CA GLY A 17 -4.41 -9.43 7.49
C GLY A 17 -4.81 -8.67 6.22
N LEU A 18 -5.01 -9.38 5.11
CA LEU A 18 -5.45 -8.76 3.86
C LEU A 18 -6.89 -8.25 3.92
N ALA A 19 -7.80 -9.04 4.50
CA ALA A 19 -9.17 -8.60 4.69
C ALA A 19 -9.24 -7.33 5.55
N LEU A 20 -8.45 -7.27 6.63
CA LEU A 20 -8.32 -6.08 7.46
C LEU A 20 -7.73 -4.90 6.66
N TRP A 21 -6.69 -5.14 5.86
CA TRP A 21 -6.09 -4.14 4.96
C TRP A 21 -7.12 -3.52 4.01
N LEU A 22 -7.91 -4.35 3.32
CA LEU A 22 -8.96 -3.88 2.40
C LEU A 22 -10.06 -3.11 3.13
N VAL A 23 -10.50 -3.58 4.29
CA VAL A 23 -11.53 -2.90 5.09
C VAL A 23 -11.04 -1.54 5.59
N MET A 24 -9.81 -1.47 6.10
CA MET A 24 -9.21 -0.19 6.51
C MET A 24 -9.04 0.75 5.32
N GLY A 25 -8.72 0.22 4.14
CA GLY A 25 -8.63 0.99 2.90
C GLY A 25 -9.93 1.69 2.52
N LEU A 26 -11.08 1.11 2.83
CA LEU A 26 -12.38 1.72 2.57
C LEU A 26 -12.75 2.81 3.58
N ALA A 27 -12.08 2.90 4.74
CA ALA A 27 -12.45 3.83 5.79
C ALA A 27 -12.42 5.30 5.33
N PRO A 28 -11.38 5.79 4.63
CA PRO A 28 -11.39 7.16 4.09
C PRO A 28 -12.53 7.41 3.11
N SER A 29 -12.89 6.43 2.27
CA SER A 29 -14.04 6.54 1.36
C SER A 29 -15.36 6.67 2.12
N VAL A 30 -15.55 5.88 3.17
CA VAL A 30 -16.75 5.97 4.02
C VAL A 30 -16.82 7.33 4.72
N VAL A 31 -15.68 7.85 5.19
CA VAL A 31 -15.61 9.16 5.83
C VAL A 31 -15.92 10.28 4.84
N HIS A 32 -15.39 10.18 3.62
CA HIS A 32 -15.64 11.15 2.54
C HIS A 32 -17.13 11.27 2.20
N GLU A 33 -17.82 10.13 2.12
CA GLU A 33 -19.23 10.08 1.73
C GLU A 33 -20.19 10.46 2.89
N ILE A 34 -19.71 10.50 4.13
CA ILE A 34 -20.54 10.78 5.31
C ILE A 34 -20.02 12.06 6.02
N PRO A 35 -20.55 13.25 5.67
CA PRO A 35 -20.07 14.52 6.22
C PRO A 35 -20.09 14.58 7.76
N SER A 36 -21.12 14.01 8.39
CA SER A 36 -21.21 13.98 9.85
C SER A 36 -20.09 13.17 10.50
N LEU A 37 -19.65 12.08 9.87
CA LEU A 37 -18.55 11.26 10.35
C LEU A 37 -17.22 11.99 10.19
N HIS A 38 -17.04 12.66 9.06
CA HIS A 38 -15.88 13.50 8.78
C HIS A 38 -15.75 14.64 9.81
N ASP A 39 -16.82 15.40 10.05
CA ASP A 39 -16.84 16.47 11.05
C ASP A 39 -16.60 15.96 12.48
N ASP A 40 -17.19 14.82 12.83
CA ASP A 40 -16.97 14.13 14.10
C ASP A 40 -15.50 13.74 14.32
N LEU A 41 -14.79 13.33 13.26
CA LEU A 41 -13.37 12.99 13.33
C LEU A 41 -12.52 14.23 13.58
N HIS A 42 -12.81 15.34 12.93
CA HIS A 42 -12.15 16.62 13.21
C HIS A 42 -12.43 17.13 14.62
N ALA A 43 -13.68 17.05 15.08
CA ALA A 43 -14.04 17.41 16.44
C ALA A 43 -13.25 16.60 17.48
N ARG A 44 -13.06 15.29 17.25
CA ARG A 44 -12.25 14.42 18.11
C ARG A 44 -10.75 14.63 17.94
N ALA A 45 -10.32 15.02 16.75
CA ALA A 45 -8.94 15.34 16.44
C ALA A 45 -8.45 16.61 17.16
N GLY A 46 -9.35 17.56 17.44
CA GLY A 46 -8.95 18.84 18.04
C GLY A 46 -7.94 19.60 17.16
N ASP A 47 -8.01 19.42 15.85
CA ASP A 47 -7.12 19.99 14.84
C ASP A 47 -7.60 21.36 14.31
N ALA A 48 -8.58 21.95 14.99
CA ALA A 48 -9.14 23.24 14.65
C ALA A 48 -8.50 24.37 15.46
N LEU A 49 -7.99 25.41 14.79
CA LEU A 49 -7.55 26.67 15.41
C LEU A 49 -8.71 27.68 15.51
N ARG A 50 -8.53 28.73 16.32
CA ARG A 50 -9.49 29.83 16.38
C ARG A 50 -9.48 30.65 15.09
N ALA A 51 -10.63 30.80 14.43
CA ALA A 51 -10.80 31.64 13.24
C ALA A 51 -10.77 33.13 13.60
N GLY A 52 -10.21 33.97 12.72
CA GLY A 52 -10.18 35.43 12.87
C GLY A 52 -9.32 35.98 14.01
N ALA A 53 -8.69 35.12 14.81
CA ALA A 53 -7.78 35.50 15.89
C ALA A 53 -6.31 35.40 15.45
N GLU A 54 -5.41 36.03 16.20
CA GLU A 54 -3.99 35.78 16.04
C GLU A 54 -3.66 34.39 16.60
N VAL A 55 -3.17 33.50 15.73
CA VAL A 55 -2.83 32.12 16.08
C VAL A 55 -1.34 31.87 16.01
N VAL A 56 -0.87 30.89 16.79
CA VAL A 56 0.54 30.47 16.83
C VAL A 56 0.64 29.00 16.43
N VAL A 57 1.42 28.73 15.39
CA VAL A 57 1.67 27.37 14.89
C VAL A 57 3.15 27.05 15.02
N PRO A 58 3.59 26.39 16.11
CA PRO A 58 4.90 25.76 16.13
C PRO A 58 4.91 24.62 15.11
N PHE A 59 5.82 24.71 14.15
CA PHE A 59 5.98 23.77 13.05
C PHE A 59 7.37 23.14 13.13
N GLU A 60 7.40 21.81 13.13
CA GLU A 60 8.61 20.98 13.17
C GLU A 60 8.75 20.22 11.84
N THR A 61 9.97 20.05 11.34
CA THR A 61 10.27 19.28 10.13
C THR A 61 11.04 18.01 10.48
N ASP A 62 10.92 16.99 9.62
CA ASP A 62 11.73 15.78 9.72
C ASP A 62 13.18 16.01 9.27
N GLU A 63 14.06 15.05 9.54
CA GLU A 63 15.50 15.15 9.23
C GLU A 63 15.83 15.07 7.73
N TRP A 64 14.83 14.84 6.87
CA TRP A 64 15.05 14.46 5.48
C TRP A 64 14.77 15.58 4.50
N SER A 65 13.93 16.54 4.87
CA SER A 65 13.40 17.52 3.94
C SER A 65 13.27 18.92 4.57
N ARG A 66 13.67 19.94 3.80
CA ARG A 66 13.30 21.33 4.12
C ARG A 66 11.85 21.54 3.72
N GLN A 67 11.06 22.17 4.58
CA GLN A 67 9.64 22.36 4.37
C GLN A 67 9.23 23.78 4.74
N ASP A 68 8.27 24.34 4.03
CA ASP A 68 7.50 25.52 4.44
C ASP A 68 6.05 25.12 4.73
N LEU A 69 5.35 25.95 5.50
CA LEU A 69 3.94 25.77 5.76
C LEU A 69 3.14 26.73 4.89
N ILE A 70 2.43 26.20 3.90
CA ILE A 70 1.52 26.96 3.05
C ILE A 70 0.09 26.50 3.33
N ILE A 71 -0.78 27.46 3.67
CA ILE A 71 -2.21 27.22 3.90
C ILE A 71 -2.97 27.74 2.69
N ARG A 72 -3.85 26.92 2.11
CA ARG A 72 -4.63 27.24 0.92
C ARG A 72 -6.12 27.00 1.14
N ASP A 73 -6.93 27.81 0.46
CA ASP A 73 -8.37 27.58 0.32
C ASP A 73 -8.60 26.94 -1.05
N GLY A 74 -8.56 25.60 -1.12
CA GLY A 74 -8.57 24.87 -2.39
C GLY A 74 -7.46 25.28 -3.37
N ASP A 75 -7.81 25.44 -4.65
CA ASP A 75 -6.88 25.79 -5.73
C ASP A 75 -6.53 27.30 -5.78
N ASP A 76 -7.02 28.10 -4.83
CA ASP A 76 -6.79 29.54 -4.82
C ASP A 76 -5.35 29.92 -4.38
N SER A 77 -5.12 31.24 -4.40
CA SER A 77 -3.91 31.85 -3.85
C SER A 77 -3.76 31.47 -2.37
N PRO A 78 -2.53 31.21 -1.89
CA PRO A 78 -2.32 30.81 -0.51
C PRO A 78 -2.82 31.89 0.44
N VAL A 79 -3.64 31.50 1.42
CA VAL A 79 -4.14 32.39 2.48
C VAL A 79 -3.04 32.69 3.50
N PHE A 80 -2.04 31.79 3.60
CA PHE A 80 -0.83 32.00 4.36
C PHE A 80 0.34 31.28 3.69
N ALA A 81 1.49 31.93 3.63
CA ALA A 81 2.75 31.34 3.17
C ALA A 81 3.84 31.61 4.19
N GLY A 82 4.27 30.56 4.88
CA GLY A 82 5.35 30.62 5.84
C GLY A 82 6.73 30.65 5.18
N ARG A 83 7.75 31.06 5.94
CA ARG A 83 9.15 30.83 5.55
C ARG A 83 9.48 29.33 5.51
N THR A 84 10.48 28.97 4.73
CA THR A 84 11.09 27.64 4.76
C THR A 84 11.83 27.39 6.08
N VAL A 85 11.68 26.16 6.57
CA VAL A 85 12.35 25.57 7.74
C VAL A 85 13.26 24.47 7.23
N GLU A 86 14.51 24.47 7.67
CA GLU A 86 15.50 23.46 7.29
C GLU A 86 15.12 22.07 7.84
N ALA A 87 15.71 21.01 7.28
CA ALA A 87 15.52 19.65 7.75
C ALA A 87 15.94 19.49 9.23
N GLY A 88 15.12 18.81 10.03
CA GLY A 88 15.26 18.67 11.48
C GLY A 88 15.06 19.96 12.27
N GLY A 89 14.53 21.00 11.61
CA GLY A 89 14.33 22.32 12.16
C GLY A 89 12.96 22.51 12.82
N ALA A 90 12.82 23.65 13.48
CA ALA A 90 11.53 24.09 14.00
C ALA A 90 11.39 25.61 13.85
N PHE A 91 10.17 26.05 13.56
CA PHE A 91 9.82 27.47 13.49
C PHE A 91 8.45 27.72 14.12
N ARG A 92 8.19 28.96 14.55
CA ARG A 92 6.87 29.35 15.06
C ARG A 92 6.26 30.37 14.13
N TYR A 93 5.20 29.96 13.44
CA TYR A 93 4.38 30.87 12.65
C TYR A 93 3.40 31.59 13.54
N ARG A 94 3.13 32.85 13.19
CA ARG A 94 2.16 33.71 13.85
C ARG A 94 1.47 34.51 12.77
N PHE A 95 0.15 34.38 12.69
CA PHE A 95 -0.66 35.02 11.66
C PHE A 95 -2.11 35.15 12.15
N THR A 96 -2.87 36.04 11.49
CA THR A 96 -4.32 36.13 11.71
C THR A 96 -4.98 34.98 10.98
N ALA A 97 -5.66 34.12 11.73
CA ALA A 97 -6.38 32.98 11.17
C ALA A 97 -7.45 33.43 10.16
N PRO A 98 -7.63 32.68 9.06
CA PRO A 98 -8.66 32.96 8.08
C PRO A 98 -10.08 32.74 8.67
N PRO A 99 -11.15 33.02 7.89
CA PRO A 99 -12.51 32.68 8.30
C PRO A 99 -12.69 31.20 8.67
N PRO A 100 -13.77 30.84 9.37
CA PRO A 100 -14.05 29.45 9.69
C PRO A 100 -14.14 28.58 8.43
N GLY A 101 -13.46 27.44 8.43
CA GLY A 101 -13.38 26.56 7.28
C GLY A 101 -12.27 25.51 7.39
N SER A 102 -12.22 24.61 6.40
CA SER A 102 -11.13 23.65 6.17
C SER A 102 -10.16 24.20 5.14
N TYR A 103 -8.87 24.07 5.41
CA TYR A 103 -7.81 24.58 4.55
C TYR A 103 -6.72 23.53 4.32
N ASP A 104 -6.19 23.48 3.11
CA ASP A 104 -5.13 22.56 2.72
C ASP A 104 -3.76 23.05 3.22
N LEU A 105 -2.99 22.14 3.79
CA LEU A 105 -1.58 22.33 4.11
C LEU A 105 -0.71 21.75 3.01
N THR A 106 0.17 22.57 2.46
CA THR A 106 1.10 22.20 1.38
C THR A 106 2.49 22.74 1.66
N SER A 107 3.50 22.26 0.93
CA SER A 107 4.84 22.83 0.92
C SER A 107 5.36 23.03 -0.50
N SER A 108 6.16 24.08 -0.70
CA SER A 108 6.97 24.27 -1.90
C SER A 108 8.23 23.39 -1.91
N GLY A 109 8.71 22.96 -0.73
CA GLY A 109 9.87 22.10 -0.55
C GLY A 109 9.59 20.64 -0.91
N ASP A 110 8.35 20.21 -0.74
CA ASP A 110 7.88 18.87 -1.06
C ASP A 110 6.48 18.93 -1.70
N PRO A 111 6.39 18.71 -3.03
CA PRO A 111 5.12 18.74 -3.73
C PRO A 111 4.21 17.56 -3.37
N GLU A 112 4.67 16.57 -2.60
CA GLU A 112 3.85 15.47 -2.07
C GLU A 112 3.38 15.74 -0.63
N LEU A 113 4.00 16.69 0.08
CA LEU A 113 3.61 17.04 1.45
C LEU A 113 2.21 17.61 1.50
N ARG A 114 1.40 17.02 2.37
CA ARG A 114 -0.02 17.31 2.45
C ARG A 114 -0.57 17.17 3.86
N GLY A 115 -1.54 18.02 4.20
CA GLY A 115 -2.32 17.91 5.42
C GLY A 115 -3.54 18.82 5.34
N GLU A 116 -4.30 18.88 6.41
CA GLU A 116 -5.45 19.77 6.54
C GLU A 116 -5.37 20.48 7.88
N ILE A 117 -5.84 21.72 7.92
CA ILE A 117 -6.06 22.46 9.14
C ILE A 117 -7.45 23.09 9.10
N ARG A 118 -8.17 23.04 10.22
CA ARG A 118 -9.48 23.67 10.35
C ARG A 118 -9.39 24.95 11.17
N PHE A 119 -10.28 25.89 10.89
CA PHE A 119 -10.50 27.06 11.72
C PHE A 119 -11.96 27.13 12.15
N THR A 120 -12.18 27.34 13.45
CA THR A 120 -13.52 27.37 14.07
C THR A 120 -13.61 28.55 15.03
N ALA A 121 -14.83 28.95 15.41
CA ALA A 121 -15.03 30.07 16.34
C ALA A 121 -14.39 29.83 17.72
N ASP A 122 -14.43 28.59 18.20
CA ASP A 122 -14.07 28.22 19.57
C ASP A 122 -12.74 27.46 19.68
N GLY A 123 -11.97 27.35 18.60
CA GLY A 123 -10.69 26.66 18.60
C GLY A 123 -9.65 27.30 19.54
N PRO A 124 -8.57 26.58 19.91
CA PRO A 124 -7.39 27.16 20.54
C PRO A 124 -6.66 28.16 19.63
N ASP A 125 -5.93 29.09 20.25
CA ASP A 125 -5.05 30.03 19.54
C ASP A 125 -3.69 29.41 19.19
N ARG A 126 -3.46 28.14 19.55
CA ARG A 126 -2.19 27.45 19.34
C ARG A 126 -2.39 25.97 19.02
N LEU A 127 -1.72 25.52 17.97
CA LEU A 127 -1.71 24.11 17.54
C LEU A 127 -0.30 23.77 17.03
N ARG A 128 0.29 22.70 17.55
CA ARG A 128 1.62 22.26 17.14
C ARG A 128 1.53 21.25 16.00
N LEU A 129 2.24 21.54 14.92
CA LEU A 129 2.27 20.73 13.70
C LEU A 129 3.67 20.16 13.46
N ARG A 130 3.72 18.98 12.86
CA ARG A 130 4.95 18.35 12.39
C ARG A 130 4.76 17.84 10.97
N ALA A 131 5.69 18.19 10.09
CA ALA A 131 5.86 17.51 8.82
C ALA A 131 6.65 16.21 9.02
N SER A 132 6.08 15.08 8.60
CA SER A 132 6.70 13.76 8.68
C SER A 132 6.48 13.02 7.37
N GLY A 133 7.52 12.96 6.53
CA GLY A 133 7.40 12.55 5.14
C GLY A 133 6.39 13.42 4.39
N ALA A 134 5.51 12.77 3.61
CA ALA A 134 4.48 13.45 2.81
C ALA A 134 3.27 13.95 3.62
N ASN A 135 3.28 13.93 4.95
CA ASN A 135 2.13 14.29 5.78
C ASN A 135 2.44 15.39 6.79
N VAL A 136 1.45 16.24 7.08
CA VAL A 136 1.44 17.13 8.24
C VAL A 136 0.49 16.58 9.29
N GLU A 137 0.99 16.35 10.49
CA GLU A 137 0.20 15.88 11.63
C GLU A 137 0.26 16.87 12.79
N THR A 138 -0.79 16.89 13.62
CA THR A 138 -0.70 17.57 14.90
C THR A 138 0.14 16.73 15.86
N VAL A 139 0.97 17.39 16.67
CA VAL A 139 1.85 16.71 17.61
C VAL A 139 1.17 16.48 18.97
N ASP A 140 0.15 17.27 19.27
CA ASP A 140 -0.50 17.26 20.56
C ASP A 140 -1.76 16.37 20.50
N GLY A 141 -1.78 15.28 21.26
CA GLY A 141 -2.94 14.38 21.26
C GLY A 141 -2.63 12.96 21.74
N GLY A 142 -3.69 12.18 22.01
CA GLY A 142 -3.57 10.75 22.23
C GLY A 142 -3.56 9.97 20.91
N ARG A 143 -3.25 8.67 20.94
CA ARG A 143 -3.23 7.80 19.75
C ARG A 143 -4.50 7.90 18.88
N TRP A 144 -5.67 8.05 19.49
CA TRP A 144 -6.95 8.19 18.78
C TRP A 144 -7.11 9.52 18.04
N VAL A 145 -6.52 10.60 18.57
CA VAL A 145 -6.50 11.92 17.91
C VAL A 145 -5.74 11.82 16.59
N HIS A 146 -4.56 11.21 16.60
CA HIS A 146 -3.77 11.03 15.39
C HIS A 146 -4.46 10.13 14.36
N VAL A 147 -5.14 9.06 14.78
CA VAL A 147 -5.91 8.22 13.86
C VAL A 147 -7.06 9.01 13.24
N ALA A 148 -7.78 9.82 14.03
CA ALA A 148 -8.87 10.64 13.53
C ALA A 148 -8.40 11.66 12.48
N GLN A 149 -7.29 12.35 12.75
CA GLN A 149 -6.67 13.33 11.84
C GLN A 149 -6.20 12.69 10.53
N ARG A 150 -5.51 11.56 10.62
CA ARG A 150 -5.01 10.84 9.44
C ARG A 150 -6.17 10.32 8.59
N LEU A 151 -7.25 9.86 9.24
CA LEU A 151 -8.43 9.36 8.56
C LEU A 151 -9.22 10.48 7.86
N SER A 152 -9.43 11.62 8.53
CA SER A 152 -10.11 12.77 7.91
C SER A 152 -9.28 13.37 6.78
N GLY A 153 -7.97 13.56 6.97
CA GLY A 153 -7.07 14.00 5.90
C GLY A 153 -7.03 13.06 4.69
N ALA A 154 -7.02 11.74 4.94
CA ALA A 154 -7.12 10.74 3.87
C ALA A 154 -8.45 10.79 3.11
N SER A 155 -9.55 11.18 3.79
CA SER A 155 -10.88 11.21 3.18
C SER A 155 -11.01 12.26 2.06
N HIS A 156 -10.19 13.32 2.06
CA HIS A 156 -10.17 14.29 0.97
C HIS A 156 -9.48 13.80 -0.30
N ARG A 157 -8.80 12.65 -0.25
CA ARG A 157 -8.03 12.08 -1.36
C ARG A 157 -8.55 10.73 -1.82
N VAL A 158 -9.83 10.49 -1.60
CA VAL A 158 -10.47 9.28 -2.06
C VAL A 158 -10.47 9.26 -3.58
N ASP A 159 -10.09 8.12 -4.14
CA ASP A 159 -10.16 7.91 -5.58
C ASP A 159 -11.59 8.11 -6.10
N PRO A 160 -11.78 8.42 -7.40
CA PRO A 160 -13.11 8.48 -7.99
C PRO A 160 -13.93 7.22 -7.68
N PRO A 161 -15.22 7.35 -7.30
CA PRO A 161 -16.02 6.22 -6.80
C PRO A 161 -16.03 5.00 -7.72
N GLY A 162 -16.08 5.22 -9.04
CA GLY A 162 -16.04 4.14 -10.03
C GLY A 162 -14.74 3.33 -9.99
N ARG A 163 -13.61 3.98 -9.74
CA ARG A 163 -12.31 3.33 -9.58
C ARG A 163 -12.27 2.51 -8.27
N VAL A 164 -12.71 3.10 -7.16
CA VAL A 164 -12.79 2.43 -5.84
C VAL A 164 -13.63 1.16 -5.94
N ILE A 165 -14.81 1.24 -6.57
CA ILE A 165 -15.71 0.09 -6.76
C ILE A 165 -15.03 -1.00 -7.59
N LEU A 166 -14.46 -0.64 -8.74
CA LEU A 166 -13.82 -1.60 -9.64
C LEU A 166 -12.64 -2.32 -8.97
N GLU A 167 -11.76 -1.57 -8.33
CA GLU A 167 -10.60 -2.12 -7.62
C GLU A 167 -11.04 -2.98 -6.43
N THR A 168 -12.09 -2.58 -5.71
CA THR A 168 -12.64 -3.37 -4.60
C THR A 168 -13.26 -4.68 -5.09
N LEU A 169 -14.04 -4.66 -6.17
CA LEU A 169 -14.61 -5.87 -6.78
C LEU A 169 -13.51 -6.83 -7.27
N PHE A 170 -12.48 -6.29 -7.94
CA PHE A 170 -11.32 -7.06 -8.37
C PHE A 170 -10.59 -7.69 -7.17
N SER A 171 -10.44 -6.94 -6.08
CA SER A 171 -9.81 -7.41 -4.84
C SER A 171 -10.61 -8.55 -4.20
N VAL A 172 -11.92 -8.37 -4.03
CA VAL A 172 -12.83 -9.37 -3.46
C VAL A 172 -12.85 -10.64 -4.31
N MET A 173 -12.89 -10.50 -5.64
CA MET A 173 -12.86 -11.63 -6.56
C MET A 173 -11.55 -12.44 -6.41
N ASN A 174 -10.39 -11.77 -6.45
CA ASN A 174 -9.09 -12.43 -6.30
C ASN A 174 -8.94 -13.10 -4.93
N LEU A 175 -9.36 -12.42 -3.86
CA LEU A 175 -9.38 -12.96 -2.51
C LEU A 175 -10.25 -14.21 -2.43
N GLY A 176 -11.48 -14.13 -2.92
CA GLY A 176 -12.45 -15.23 -2.91
C GLY A 176 -11.97 -16.44 -3.73
N LEU A 177 -11.43 -16.21 -4.93
CA LEU A 177 -10.87 -17.26 -5.77
C LEU A 177 -9.64 -17.91 -5.13
N GLY A 178 -8.72 -17.13 -4.55
CA GLY A 178 -7.55 -17.69 -3.86
C GLY A 178 -7.94 -18.56 -2.66
N VAL A 179 -8.89 -18.11 -1.84
CA VAL A 179 -9.46 -18.92 -0.74
C VAL A 179 -10.10 -20.20 -1.28
N LEU A 180 -10.93 -20.09 -2.33
CA LEU A 180 -11.57 -21.23 -2.96
C LEU A 180 -10.56 -22.26 -3.47
N ILE A 181 -9.48 -21.82 -4.13
CA ILE A 181 -8.43 -22.70 -4.64
C ILE A 181 -7.77 -23.49 -3.51
N VAL A 182 -7.42 -22.84 -2.40
CA VAL A 182 -6.80 -23.53 -1.25
C VAL A 182 -7.77 -24.51 -0.59
N VAL A 183 -9.05 -24.16 -0.48
CA VAL A 183 -10.09 -25.06 0.08
C VAL A 183 -10.27 -26.29 -0.81
N ARG A 184 -10.27 -26.13 -2.14
CA ARG A 184 -10.53 -27.22 -3.10
C ARG A 184 -9.30 -28.06 -3.40
N LYS A 185 -8.10 -27.47 -3.36
CA LYS A 185 -6.83 -28.13 -3.67
C LYS A 185 -5.80 -27.91 -2.55
N PRO A 186 -6.12 -28.29 -1.30
CA PRO A 186 -5.28 -27.97 -0.16
C PRO A 186 -3.93 -28.68 -0.21
N GLY A 187 -3.72 -29.73 -1.00
CA GLY A 187 -2.45 -30.44 -1.11
C GLY A 187 -1.56 -30.02 -2.28
N ASP A 188 -2.10 -29.23 -3.22
CA ASP A 188 -1.43 -28.90 -4.48
C ASP A 188 -0.53 -27.66 -4.32
N ARG A 189 0.75 -27.79 -4.68
CA ARG A 189 1.72 -26.71 -4.51
C ARG A 189 1.50 -25.57 -5.50
N ALA A 190 1.21 -25.87 -6.76
CA ALA A 190 0.95 -24.87 -7.77
C ALA A 190 -0.31 -24.09 -7.41
N ALA A 191 -1.37 -24.80 -6.99
CA ALA A 191 -2.62 -24.18 -6.55
C ALA A 191 -2.44 -23.27 -5.33
N ARG A 192 -1.66 -23.71 -4.32
CA ARG A 192 -1.36 -22.88 -3.14
C ARG A 192 -0.58 -21.62 -3.50
N LEU A 193 0.45 -21.74 -4.34
CA LEU A 193 1.26 -20.61 -4.78
C LEU A 193 0.43 -19.62 -5.61
N LEU A 194 -0.42 -20.14 -6.51
CA LEU A 194 -1.36 -19.34 -7.29
C LEU A 194 -2.32 -18.59 -6.36
N ALA A 195 -2.90 -19.26 -5.38
CA ALA A 195 -3.80 -18.63 -4.42
C ALA A 195 -3.12 -17.52 -3.62
N LEU A 196 -1.88 -17.73 -3.15
CA LEU A 196 -1.10 -16.69 -2.48
C LEU A 196 -0.83 -15.50 -3.40
N GLY A 197 -0.48 -15.77 -4.65
CA GLY A 197 -0.30 -14.74 -5.69
C GLY A 197 -1.57 -13.93 -5.91
N MET A 198 -2.71 -14.60 -6.16
CA MET A 198 -4.00 -13.96 -6.40
C MET A 198 -4.45 -13.12 -5.21
N ILE A 199 -4.39 -13.67 -3.99
CA ILE A 199 -4.72 -12.93 -2.76
C ILE A 199 -3.80 -11.71 -2.65
N GLY A 200 -2.50 -11.87 -2.86
CA GLY A 200 -1.58 -10.75 -2.84
C GLY A 200 -1.90 -9.66 -3.86
N THR A 201 -2.21 -10.05 -5.10
CA THR A 201 -2.67 -9.16 -6.18
C THR A 201 -3.91 -8.36 -5.76
N ALA A 202 -4.81 -8.92 -4.94
CA ALA A 202 -5.96 -8.19 -4.41
C ALA A 202 -5.55 -6.97 -3.56
N ALA A 203 -4.50 -7.08 -2.75
CA ALA A 203 -3.99 -5.93 -2.00
C ALA A 203 -3.13 -5.01 -2.88
N THR A 204 -2.35 -5.56 -3.81
CA THR A 204 -1.43 -4.80 -4.65
C THR A 204 -2.13 -3.78 -5.56
N PHE A 205 -3.29 -4.15 -6.10
CA PHE A 205 -4.02 -3.32 -7.07
C PHE A 205 -5.21 -2.56 -6.47
N ASN A 206 -5.30 -2.47 -5.14
CA ASN A 206 -6.28 -1.64 -4.47
C ASN A 206 -5.63 -0.32 -4.04
N HIS A 207 -5.70 0.69 -4.90
CA HIS A 207 -5.04 1.97 -4.70
C HIS A 207 -5.55 2.68 -3.45
N GLN A 208 -6.87 2.68 -3.27
CA GLN A 208 -7.53 3.24 -2.11
C GLN A 208 -6.99 2.64 -0.79
N SER A 209 -6.69 1.34 -0.73
CA SER A 209 -6.09 0.73 0.47
C SER A 209 -4.68 1.19 0.77
N HIS A 210 -3.91 1.63 -0.22
CA HIS A 210 -2.57 2.18 0.01
C HIS A 210 -2.61 3.52 0.77
N SER A 211 -3.76 4.20 0.80
CA SER A 211 -3.95 5.37 1.67
C SER A 211 -3.66 5.04 3.15
N VAL A 212 -3.94 3.82 3.59
CA VAL A 212 -3.64 3.37 4.97
C VAL A 212 -2.14 3.44 5.28
N LEU A 213 -1.28 3.20 4.28
CA LEU A 213 0.18 3.29 4.41
C LEU A 213 0.68 4.72 4.25
N THR A 214 0.23 5.42 3.20
CA THR A 214 0.70 6.79 2.97
C THR A 214 0.38 7.68 4.15
N TRP A 215 -0.77 7.45 4.79
CA TRP A 215 -1.20 8.18 5.97
C TRP A 215 -0.83 7.48 7.28
N ASN A 216 -0.01 6.42 7.29
CA ASN A 216 0.42 5.70 8.49
C ASN A 216 -0.70 5.41 9.50
N LEU A 217 -1.91 5.04 9.02
CA LEU A 217 -3.11 5.02 9.85
C LEU A 217 -2.97 4.10 11.09
N VAL A 218 -2.15 3.05 10.97
CA VAL A 218 -1.85 2.06 12.01
C VAL A 218 -0.36 1.94 12.33
N GLY A 219 0.42 2.98 12.00
CA GLY A 219 1.88 3.03 12.15
C GLY A 219 2.63 2.82 10.83
N ASP A 220 3.96 2.91 10.89
CA ASP A 220 4.84 2.64 9.76
C ASP A 220 4.86 1.12 9.48
N LEU A 221 4.20 0.75 8.39
CA LEU A 221 4.11 -0.63 7.89
C LEU A 221 4.80 -0.78 6.53
N TRP A 222 5.67 0.15 6.15
CA TRP A 222 6.24 0.22 4.81
C TRP A 222 7.02 -1.04 4.43
N ALA A 223 7.97 -1.44 5.28
CA ALA A 223 8.78 -2.63 5.05
C ALA A 223 7.90 -3.91 4.97
N LEU A 224 6.88 -4.00 5.81
CA LEU A 224 5.95 -5.14 5.79
C LEU A 224 5.16 -5.18 4.47
N HIS A 225 4.72 -4.01 3.99
CA HIS A 225 4.03 -3.86 2.72
C HIS A 225 4.90 -4.23 1.51
N GLU A 226 6.16 -3.78 1.47
CA GLU A 226 7.11 -4.15 0.43
C GLU A 226 7.37 -5.65 0.41
N LEU A 227 7.60 -6.26 1.58
CA LEU A 227 7.76 -7.70 1.72
C LEU A 227 6.51 -8.46 1.28
N PHE A 228 5.32 -7.90 1.52
CA PHE A 228 4.07 -8.48 1.08
C PHE A 228 3.97 -8.53 -0.45
N HIS A 229 4.25 -7.41 -1.14
CA HIS A 229 4.27 -7.36 -2.61
C HIS A 229 5.32 -8.30 -3.21
N LEU A 230 6.52 -8.31 -2.64
CA LEU A 230 7.58 -9.22 -3.07
C LEU A 230 7.13 -10.69 -2.90
N GLY A 231 6.59 -11.02 -1.73
CA GLY A 231 6.12 -12.36 -1.42
C GLY A 231 5.01 -12.84 -2.35
N SER A 232 4.02 -11.99 -2.64
CA SER A 232 2.91 -12.32 -3.55
C SER A 232 3.37 -12.46 -5.00
N GLY A 233 4.20 -11.54 -5.48
CA GLY A 233 4.77 -11.58 -6.83
C GLY A 233 5.61 -12.84 -7.06
N LEU A 234 6.47 -13.18 -6.09
CA LEU A 234 7.24 -14.42 -6.14
C LEU A 234 6.33 -15.65 -6.10
N ALA A 235 5.32 -15.68 -5.22
CA ALA A 235 4.38 -16.79 -5.16
C ALA A 235 3.69 -17.02 -6.51
N TYR A 236 3.22 -15.95 -7.16
CA TYR A 236 2.57 -16.03 -8.46
C TYR A 236 3.53 -16.49 -9.56
N MET A 237 4.76 -15.94 -9.59
CA MET A 237 5.80 -16.36 -10.53
C MET A 237 6.15 -17.84 -10.38
N TYR A 238 6.31 -18.31 -9.14
CA TYR A 238 6.57 -19.72 -8.89
C TYR A 238 5.37 -20.60 -9.26
N ALA A 239 4.14 -20.13 -9.05
CA ALA A 239 2.94 -20.86 -9.42
C ALA A 239 2.94 -21.23 -10.92
N VAL A 240 3.23 -20.26 -11.80
CA VAL A 240 3.26 -20.51 -13.26
C VAL A 240 4.43 -21.40 -13.69
N VAL A 241 5.56 -21.35 -12.98
CA VAL A 241 6.71 -22.23 -13.22
C VAL A 241 6.39 -23.67 -12.82
N VAL A 242 5.79 -23.87 -11.65
CA VAL A 242 5.54 -25.21 -11.11
C VAL A 242 4.25 -25.83 -11.63
N PHE A 243 3.41 -25.07 -12.33
CA PHE A 243 2.18 -25.59 -12.94
C PHE A 243 2.48 -26.57 -14.08
N PRO A 244 1.71 -27.67 -14.23
CA PRO A 244 0.57 -28.09 -13.39
C PRO A 244 0.94 -29.05 -12.24
N ASP A 245 2.15 -29.58 -12.22
CA ASP A 245 2.52 -30.76 -11.42
C ASP A 245 3.25 -30.45 -10.10
N GLY A 246 3.44 -29.17 -9.79
CA GLY A 246 4.12 -28.70 -8.59
C GLY A 246 5.64 -28.89 -8.63
N ARG A 247 6.23 -29.13 -9.81
CA ARG A 247 7.68 -29.38 -9.99
C ARG A 247 8.34 -28.23 -10.75
N LEU A 248 9.57 -27.86 -10.37
CA LEU A 248 10.35 -26.85 -11.08
C LEU A 248 10.76 -27.33 -12.48
N VAL A 249 10.95 -26.37 -13.37
CA VAL A 249 11.40 -26.56 -14.75
C VAL A 249 12.75 -25.85 -14.94
N PRO A 250 13.78 -26.48 -15.53
CA PRO A 250 13.82 -27.84 -16.03
C PRO A 250 13.78 -28.90 -14.92
N ALA A 251 13.05 -29.99 -15.16
CA ALA A 251 13.10 -31.14 -14.28
C ALA A 251 14.52 -31.77 -14.37
N PRO A 252 15.14 -32.15 -13.23
CA PRO A 252 16.42 -32.85 -13.25
C PRO A 252 16.32 -34.14 -14.06
N ARG A 253 17.38 -34.50 -14.79
CA ARG A 253 17.46 -35.81 -15.45
C ARG A 253 17.44 -36.91 -14.38
N SER A 254 16.90 -38.07 -14.73
CA SER A 254 16.92 -39.25 -13.83
C SER A 254 18.35 -39.49 -13.33
N GLY A 255 18.55 -39.49 -12.01
CA GLY A 255 19.86 -39.66 -11.37
C GLY A 255 20.68 -38.39 -11.09
N SER A 256 20.26 -37.21 -11.58
CA SER A 256 20.93 -35.94 -11.28
C SER A 256 20.33 -35.23 -10.05
N SER A 257 21.18 -34.63 -9.20
CA SER A 257 20.72 -33.85 -8.06
C SER A 257 19.92 -32.60 -8.50
N PRO A 258 18.78 -32.29 -7.87
CA PRO A 258 18.01 -31.08 -8.15
C PRO A 258 18.69 -29.79 -7.66
N LEU A 259 19.86 -29.88 -7.02
CA LEU A 259 20.52 -28.76 -6.37
C LEU A 259 20.83 -27.62 -7.35
N GLY A 260 21.36 -27.92 -8.54
CA GLY A 260 21.71 -26.88 -9.52
C GLY A 260 20.50 -26.05 -9.97
N VAL A 261 19.37 -26.71 -10.23
CA VAL A 261 18.11 -26.02 -10.59
C VAL A 261 17.61 -25.17 -9.42
N ARG A 262 17.65 -25.71 -8.20
CA ARG A 262 17.24 -24.96 -6.99
C ARG A 262 18.13 -23.74 -6.74
N LEU A 263 19.44 -23.86 -6.94
CA LEU A 263 20.38 -22.76 -6.82
C LEU A 263 20.11 -21.68 -7.87
N LEU A 264 19.87 -22.07 -9.13
CA LEU A 264 19.49 -21.12 -10.18
C LEU A 264 18.23 -20.34 -9.80
N TYR A 265 17.16 -21.03 -9.39
CA TYR A 265 15.93 -20.37 -8.95
C TYR A 265 16.13 -19.52 -7.70
N GLY A 266 16.99 -19.95 -6.77
CA GLY A 266 17.39 -19.16 -5.61
C GLY A 266 18.07 -17.86 -6.01
N VAL A 267 19.06 -17.92 -6.91
CA VAL A 267 19.75 -16.74 -7.44
C VAL A 267 18.78 -15.82 -8.18
N LEU A 268 17.93 -16.36 -9.06
CA LEU A 268 16.91 -15.56 -9.76
C LEU A 268 15.94 -14.88 -8.79
N THR A 269 15.56 -15.56 -7.71
CA THR A 269 14.70 -14.99 -6.66
C THR A 269 15.40 -13.82 -5.97
N VAL A 270 16.68 -13.97 -5.62
CA VAL A 270 17.47 -12.90 -5.00
C VAL A 270 17.62 -11.71 -5.95
N VAL A 271 17.86 -11.96 -7.24
CA VAL A 271 17.94 -10.90 -8.26
C VAL A 271 16.61 -10.16 -8.37
N VAL A 272 15.48 -10.87 -8.53
CA VAL A 272 14.15 -10.25 -8.60
C VAL A 272 13.83 -9.49 -7.31
N ALA A 273 14.12 -10.06 -6.14
CA ALA A 273 13.92 -9.40 -4.86
C ALA A 273 14.76 -8.13 -4.73
N GLY A 274 16.04 -8.18 -5.09
CA GLY A 274 16.93 -7.02 -5.08
C GLY A 274 16.48 -5.93 -6.04
N THR A 275 16.03 -6.29 -7.25
CA THR A 275 15.46 -5.34 -8.21
C THR A 275 14.15 -4.72 -7.70
N VAL A 276 13.27 -5.51 -7.09
CA VAL A 276 12.00 -5.00 -6.55
C VAL A 276 12.24 -4.04 -5.39
N LEU A 277 13.03 -4.47 -4.41
CA LEU A 277 13.36 -3.63 -3.25
C LEU A 277 14.13 -2.38 -3.67
N GLY A 278 15.10 -2.49 -4.58
CA GLY A 278 15.87 -1.33 -5.06
C GLY A 278 15.09 -0.38 -5.97
N GLY A 279 14.14 -0.89 -6.75
CA GLY A 279 13.34 -0.09 -7.69
C GLY A 279 12.15 0.63 -7.05
N THR A 280 11.69 0.18 -5.88
CA THR A 280 10.54 0.77 -5.18
C THR A 280 10.88 2.18 -4.65
N PHE A 281 12.10 2.40 -4.15
CA PHE A 281 12.58 3.70 -3.65
C PHE A 281 12.64 4.84 -4.68
N ALA A 282 12.61 4.55 -5.99
CA ALA A 282 12.83 5.56 -7.04
C ALA A 282 11.55 6.18 -7.61
N SER A 283 10.38 5.60 -7.35
CA SER A 283 9.10 6.08 -7.91
C SER A 283 7.96 5.59 -7.03
N HIS A 284 7.56 6.38 -6.03
CA HIS A 284 6.41 6.02 -5.21
C HIS A 284 5.09 6.49 -5.84
N PRO A 285 4.06 5.62 -5.83
CA PRO A 285 4.10 4.20 -5.54
C PRO A 285 4.61 3.43 -6.77
N GLY A 286 5.39 2.36 -6.60
CA GLY A 286 6.04 1.56 -7.66
C GLY A 286 5.11 0.83 -8.65
N GLN A 287 3.97 1.44 -9.02
CA GLN A 287 2.95 0.95 -9.93
C GLN A 287 3.53 0.53 -11.27
N GLY A 288 4.47 1.29 -11.83
CA GLY A 288 5.11 0.92 -13.10
C GLY A 288 5.87 -0.41 -12.99
N LEU A 289 6.67 -0.56 -11.93
CA LEU A 289 7.41 -1.79 -11.66
C LEU A 289 6.49 -2.99 -11.43
N PHE A 290 5.43 -2.83 -10.61
CA PHE A 290 4.47 -3.92 -10.38
C PHE A 290 3.65 -4.25 -11.62
N THR A 291 3.31 -3.26 -12.45
CA THR A 291 2.66 -3.49 -13.75
C THR A 291 3.55 -4.31 -14.67
N VAL A 292 4.85 -4.03 -14.73
CA VAL A 292 5.80 -4.84 -15.50
C VAL A 292 5.95 -6.25 -14.92
N LEU A 293 6.09 -6.37 -13.59
CA LEU A 293 6.25 -7.66 -12.92
C LEU A 293 5.03 -8.56 -13.14
N PHE A 294 3.84 -8.10 -12.74
CA PHE A 294 2.61 -8.88 -12.80
C PHE A 294 2.02 -8.97 -14.22
N GLY A 295 2.12 -7.90 -15.00
CA GLY A 295 1.52 -7.81 -16.33
C GLY A 295 2.38 -8.34 -17.47
N VAL A 296 3.71 -8.40 -17.31
CA VAL A 296 4.63 -8.80 -18.40
C VAL A 296 5.52 -9.97 -17.99
N LEU A 297 6.33 -9.80 -16.94
CA LEU A 297 7.36 -10.78 -16.60
C LEU A 297 6.75 -12.14 -16.20
N ILE A 298 5.75 -12.15 -15.31
CA ILE A 298 5.11 -13.39 -14.86
C ILE A 298 4.45 -14.14 -16.04
N PRO A 299 3.66 -13.51 -16.92
CA PRO A 299 3.16 -14.15 -18.14
C PRO A 299 4.27 -14.71 -19.03
N VAL A 300 5.34 -13.95 -19.29
CA VAL A 300 6.48 -14.41 -20.12
C VAL A 300 7.15 -15.63 -19.51
N VAL A 301 7.39 -15.62 -18.20
CA VAL A 301 7.94 -16.76 -17.45
C VAL A 301 7.02 -17.97 -17.55
N GLY A 302 5.70 -17.77 -17.43
CA GLY A 302 4.70 -18.82 -17.61
C GLY A 302 4.74 -19.44 -19.00
N VAL A 303 4.71 -18.62 -20.06
CA VAL A 303 4.80 -19.07 -21.45
C VAL A 303 6.09 -19.84 -21.71
N ALA A 304 7.23 -19.35 -21.20
CA ALA A 304 8.52 -20.02 -21.34
C ALA A 304 8.53 -21.39 -20.62
N ALA A 305 7.98 -21.47 -19.41
CA ALA A 305 7.87 -22.70 -18.64
C ALA A 305 6.98 -23.73 -19.36
N GLN A 306 5.80 -23.32 -19.85
CA GLN A 306 4.89 -24.22 -20.57
C GLN A 306 5.45 -24.64 -21.94
N THR A 307 6.10 -23.73 -22.67
CA THR A 307 6.78 -24.07 -23.93
C THR A 307 7.89 -25.10 -23.70
N TRP A 308 8.65 -24.98 -22.61
CA TRP A 308 9.67 -25.96 -22.26
C TRP A 308 9.08 -27.34 -21.99
N ARG A 309 7.96 -27.39 -21.25
CA ARG A 309 7.24 -28.64 -20.93
C ARG A 309 6.65 -29.28 -22.17
N LEU A 310 5.98 -28.50 -23.02
CA LEU A 310 5.36 -28.98 -24.26
C LEU A 310 6.38 -29.68 -25.17
N ARG A 311 7.58 -29.11 -25.32
CA ARG A 311 8.67 -29.69 -26.15
C ARG A 311 9.25 -30.99 -25.58
N ARG A 312 8.98 -31.31 -24.31
CA ARG A 312 9.59 -32.44 -23.58
C ARG A 312 8.56 -33.36 -22.94
N ALA A 313 7.28 -33.16 -23.24
CA ALA A 313 6.19 -33.91 -22.64
C ALA A 313 6.21 -35.37 -23.17
N PRO A 314 6.39 -36.36 -22.28
CA PRO A 314 6.53 -37.76 -22.70
C PRO A 314 5.19 -38.40 -23.07
N THR A 315 4.06 -37.85 -22.62
CA THR A 315 2.71 -38.39 -22.84
C THR A 315 1.80 -37.41 -23.58
N ALA A 316 0.68 -37.92 -24.10
CA ALA A 316 -0.33 -37.09 -24.77
C ALA A 316 -1.04 -36.18 -23.76
N GLU A 317 -1.33 -36.68 -22.56
CA GLU A 317 -1.97 -35.94 -21.47
C GLU A 317 -1.08 -34.79 -20.98
N ALA A 318 0.24 -35.02 -20.86
CA ALA A 318 1.18 -33.97 -20.49
C ALA A 318 1.31 -32.90 -21.58
N ARG A 319 1.20 -33.27 -22.86
CA ARG A 319 1.13 -32.31 -23.96
C ARG A 319 -0.14 -31.49 -23.90
N GLN A 320 -1.29 -32.12 -23.66
CA GLN A 320 -2.58 -31.44 -23.55
C GLN A 320 -2.61 -30.46 -22.38
N GLN A 321 -2.04 -30.83 -21.22
CA GLN A 321 -1.97 -29.94 -20.05
C GLN A 321 -1.07 -28.72 -20.26
N SER A 322 -0.05 -28.80 -21.11
CA SER A 322 0.85 -27.68 -21.44
C SER A 322 0.38 -26.85 -22.64
N GLN A 323 -0.72 -27.24 -23.30
CA GLN A 323 -1.37 -26.47 -24.37
C GLN A 323 -2.47 -25.53 -23.86
N LEU A 324 -2.89 -25.70 -22.60
CA LEU A 324 -3.82 -24.83 -21.87
C LEU A 324 -3.07 -23.63 -21.27
#